data_AF-W4EQB9-F1
#
_entry.id   AF-W4EQB9-F1
#
_cell.length_a   1.000
_cell.length_b   1.000
_cell.length_c   1.000
_cell.angle_alpha   90.00
_cell.angle_beta   90.00
_cell.angle_gamma   90.00
#
_symmetry.space_group_name_H-M   'P 1'
#
loop_
_entity.id
_entity.type
_entity.pdbx_description
1 polymer ?
#
loop_
_entity_poly.entity_id
_entity_poly.type
_entity_poly.pdbx_seq_one_letter_code
_entity_poly.pdbx_strand_id
1 'polypeptide(L)'
;MIIFILLCIEREIEFWPTIKMLGGFLMGLLLLWMTIPSLKSVITKDFDVVNGKCTIEISSSGRSSDSTFNMLNTDEQFSFNEIPELDAYGKSIPYYCEITVTKDHMWEMDYKIYDLKTGKLMDSHTGE
;
A
#
# COMPACT_ATOMS: atom_id res chain seq x y z
N MET A 1 -3.18 17.42 -60.09
CA MET A 1 -3.75 16.13 -59.68
C MET A 1 -2.71 15.22 -59.02
N ILE A 2 -1.57 14.94 -59.65
CA ILE A 2 -0.51 14.05 -59.11
C ILE A 2 0.13 14.57 -57.80
N ILE A 3 0.37 15.89 -57.69
CA ILE A 3 0.95 16.51 -56.47
C ILE A 3 0.03 16.36 -55.25
N PHE A 4 -1.28 16.45 -55.44
CA PHE A 4 -2.25 16.24 -54.37
C PHE A 4 -2.29 14.78 -53.90
N ILE A 5 -2.08 13.82 -54.81
CA ILE A 5 -2.01 12.39 -54.47
C ILE A 5 -0.74 12.08 -53.67
N LEU A 6 0.40 12.65 -54.07
CA LEU A 6 1.67 12.49 -53.34
C LEU A 6 1.59 13.07 -51.92
N LEU A 7 1.04 14.28 -51.76
CA LEU A 7 0.84 14.89 -50.43
C LEU A 7 -0.12 14.08 -49.54
N CYS A 8 -1.15 13.46 -50.11
CA CYS A 8 -2.03 12.56 -49.37
C CYS A 8 -1.31 11.27 -48.94
N ILE A 9 -0.48 10.69 -49.82
CA ILE A 9 0.28 9.46 -49.54
C ILE A 9 1.38 9.71 -48.49
N GLU A 10 2.17 10.79 -48.62
CA GLU A 10 3.18 11.17 -47.61
C GLU A 10 2.54 11.40 -46.24
N ARG A 11 1.39 12.09 -46.21
CA ARG A 11 0.64 12.31 -44.96
C ARG A 11 0.10 11.01 -44.37
N GLU A 12 -0.40 10.06 -45.17
CA GLU A 12 -0.84 8.75 -44.70
C GLU A 12 0.32 7.90 -44.14
N ILE A 13 1.49 7.96 -44.78
CA ILE A 13 2.70 7.22 -44.35
C ILE A 13 3.25 7.77 -43.04
N GLU A 14 3.17 9.08 -42.77
CA GLU A 14 3.55 9.65 -41.47
C GLU A 14 2.47 9.41 -40.39
N PHE A 15 1.20 9.36 -40.77
CA PHE A 15 0.09 9.17 -39.83
C PHE A 15 0.08 7.76 -39.20
N TRP A 16 0.44 6.73 -39.96
CA TRP A 16 0.46 5.34 -39.50
C TRP A 16 1.47 5.04 -38.37
N PRO A 17 2.75 5.46 -38.44
CA PRO A 17 3.70 5.30 -37.35
C PRO A 17 3.34 6.16 -36.14
N THR A 18 2.80 7.37 -36.34
CA THR A 18 2.31 8.21 -35.23
C THR A 18 1.16 7.54 -34.47
N ILE A 19 0.19 6.95 -35.18
CA ILE A 19 -0.90 6.17 -34.55
C ILE A 19 -0.36 4.95 -33.81
N LYS A 20 0.60 4.22 -34.38
CA LYS A 20 1.20 3.06 -33.71
C LYS A 20 1.93 3.46 -32.43
N MET A 21 2.66 4.56 -32.46
CA MET A 21 3.37 5.08 -31.29
C MET A 21 2.39 5.55 -30.20
N LEU A 22 1.34 6.27 -30.60
CA LEU A 22 0.28 6.73 -29.68
C LEU A 22 -0.49 5.55 -29.09
N GLY A 23 -0.80 4.53 -29.90
CA GLY A 23 -1.47 3.31 -29.47
C GLY A 23 -0.64 2.51 -28.48
N GLY A 24 0.67 2.35 -28.75
CA GLY A 24 1.60 1.72 -27.82
C GLY A 24 1.73 2.48 -26.50
N PHE A 25 1.79 3.81 -26.57
CA PHE A 25 1.84 4.68 -25.39
C PHE A 25 0.56 4.57 -24.53
N LEU A 26 -0.61 4.66 -25.16
CA LEU A 26 -1.90 4.53 -24.47
C LEU A 26 -2.08 3.12 -23.87
N MET A 27 -1.67 2.08 -24.59
CA MET A 27 -1.68 0.71 -24.07
C MET A 27 -0.76 0.55 -22.85
N GLY A 28 0.42 1.18 -22.89
CA GLY A 28 1.33 1.25 -21.75
C GLY A 28 0.70 1.92 -20.54
N LEU A 29 0.04 3.07 -20.73
CA LEU A 29 -0.70 3.75 -19.66
C LEU A 29 -1.86 2.92 -19.10
N LEU A 30 -2.57 2.18 -19.96
CA LEU A 30 -3.71 1.35 -19.56
C LEU A 30 -3.26 0.12 -18.75
N LEU A 31 -2.16 -0.51 -19.16
CA LEU A 31 -1.51 -1.58 -18.38
C LEU A 31 -1.02 -1.05 -17.04
N LEU A 32 -0.36 0.12 -17.02
CA LEU A 32 0.08 0.76 -15.78
C LEU A 32 -1.12 1.02 -14.85
N TRP A 33 -2.22 1.55 -15.40
CA TRP A 33 -3.44 1.82 -14.64
C TRP A 33 -4.05 0.56 -14.02
N MET A 34 -4.04 -0.57 -14.75
CA MET A 34 -4.54 -1.85 -14.21
C MET A 34 -3.62 -2.48 -13.17
N THR A 35 -2.30 -2.34 -13.30
CA THR A 35 -1.34 -2.92 -12.35
C THR A 35 -1.12 -2.06 -11.11
N ILE A 36 -1.58 -0.82 -11.14
CA ILE A 36 -1.50 0.12 -10.02
C ILE A 36 -2.88 0.39 -9.36
N PRO A 37 -3.70 -0.62 -8.99
CA PRO A 37 -4.84 -0.35 -8.10
C PRO A 37 -4.36 0.16 -6.74
N SER A 38 -3.20 -0.31 -6.27
CA SER A 38 -2.66 0.00 -4.95
C SER A 38 -2.23 1.47 -4.79
N LEU A 39 -1.49 2.07 -5.74
CA LEU A 39 -1.19 3.51 -5.60
C LEU A 39 -2.46 4.35 -5.75
N LYS A 40 -3.50 3.90 -6.47
CA LYS A 40 -4.75 4.67 -6.52
C LYS A 40 -5.28 4.87 -5.09
N SER A 41 -5.32 3.82 -4.27
CA SER A 41 -5.74 3.89 -2.87
C SER A 41 -4.85 4.80 -2.02
N VAL A 42 -3.53 4.75 -2.22
CA VAL A 42 -2.57 5.63 -1.52
C VAL A 42 -2.74 7.10 -1.94
N ILE A 43 -2.94 7.37 -3.23
CA ILE A 43 -3.11 8.71 -3.81
C ILE A 43 -4.47 9.31 -3.42
N THR A 44 -5.54 8.50 -3.43
CA THR A 44 -6.88 8.96 -3.02
C THR A 44 -7.02 9.10 -1.51
N LYS A 45 -6.01 8.69 -0.74
CA LYS A 45 -6.02 8.71 0.74
C LYS A 45 -7.23 7.98 1.32
N ASP A 46 -7.64 6.90 0.66
CA ASP A 46 -8.72 6.04 1.13
C ASP A 46 -8.13 5.04 2.14
N PHE A 47 -8.03 5.49 3.40
CA PHE A 47 -7.56 4.70 4.52
C PHE A 47 -8.72 4.15 5.34
N ASP A 48 -8.52 2.97 5.90
CA ASP A 48 -9.39 2.39 6.92
C ASP A 48 -8.60 2.20 8.22
N VAL A 49 -9.30 2.25 9.36
CA VAL A 49 -8.68 2.15 10.68
C VAL A 49 -9.21 0.91 11.38
N VAL A 50 -8.35 -0.10 11.48
CA VAL A 50 -8.60 -1.33 12.21
C VAL A 50 -8.20 -1.11 13.66
N ASN A 51 -9.17 -1.12 14.57
CA ASN A 51 -8.91 -0.96 16.00
C ASN A 51 -9.43 -2.16 16.81
N GLY A 52 -8.74 -2.46 17.90
CA GLY A 52 -9.14 -3.53 18.79
C GLY A 52 -8.03 -4.04 19.69
N LYS A 53 -8.31 -5.15 20.35
CA LYS A 53 -7.31 -5.85 21.17
C LYS A 53 -6.36 -6.60 20.24
N CYS A 54 -5.07 -6.47 20.50
CA CYS A 54 -4.01 -7.06 19.69
C CYS A 54 -2.95 -7.72 20.57
N THR A 55 -2.20 -8.66 20.02
CA THR A 55 -0.96 -9.19 20.62
C THR A 55 0.18 -9.01 19.63
N ILE A 56 1.34 -8.59 20.13
CA ILE A 56 2.49 -8.25 19.29
C ILE A 56 3.53 -9.34 19.45
N GLU A 57 4.00 -9.89 18.34
CA GLU A 57 5.06 -10.88 18.28
C GLU A 57 6.26 -10.30 17.56
N ILE A 58 7.47 -10.57 18.08
CA ILE A 58 8.71 -10.15 17.45
C ILE A 58 9.35 -11.37 16.80
N SER A 59 9.46 -11.32 15.48
CA SER A 59 10.26 -12.26 14.70
C SER A 59 11.65 -11.65 14.49
N SER A 60 12.68 -12.42 14.79
CA SER A 60 14.05 -12.08 14.42
C SER A 60 14.56 -13.16 13.48
N SER A 61 14.84 -12.78 12.23
CA SER A 61 15.39 -13.68 11.22
C SER A 61 16.71 -13.13 10.68
N GLY A 62 17.82 -13.63 11.24
CA GLY A 62 19.17 -13.24 10.84
C GLY A 62 19.51 -11.80 11.21
N ARG A 63 19.54 -10.89 10.22
CA ARG A 63 19.86 -9.45 10.40
C ARG A 63 18.63 -8.54 10.43
N SER A 64 17.44 -9.07 10.18
CA SER A 64 16.19 -8.33 10.21
C SER A 64 15.38 -8.73 11.44
N SER A 65 14.66 -7.75 11.98
CA SER A 65 13.66 -7.97 13.00
C SER A 65 12.39 -7.24 12.63
N ASP A 66 11.28 -7.93 12.77
CA ASP A 66 9.97 -7.48 12.35
C ASP A 66 8.98 -7.75 13.49
N SER A 67 7.97 -6.89 13.59
CA SER A 67 6.90 -7.01 14.56
C SER A 67 5.61 -7.37 13.85
N THR A 68 4.90 -8.37 14.39
CA THR A 68 3.62 -8.83 13.86
C THR A 68 2.53 -8.58 14.88
N PHE A 69 1.54 -7.80 14.48
CA PHE A 69 0.37 -7.42 15.25
C PHE A 69 -0.77 -8.37 14.90
N ASN A 70 -1.23 -9.14 15.87
CA ASN A 70 -2.34 -10.08 15.71
C ASN A 70 -3.60 -9.49 16.33
N MET A 71 -4.61 -9.16 15.53
CA MET A 71 -5.89 -8.64 16.01
C MET A 71 -6.76 -9.78 16.53
N LEU A 72 -7.09 -9.75 17.81
CA LEU A 72 -7.83 -10.83 18.48
C LEU A 72 -9.31 -10.90 18.04
N ASN A 73 -9.86 -9.81 17.54
CA ASN A 73 -11.29 -9.73 17.18
C ASN A 73 -11.55 -10.08 15.71
N THR A 74 -10.64 -9.68 14.80
CA THR A 74 -10.80 -9.82 13.35
C THR A 74 -9.96 -10.95 12.75
N ASP A 75 -9.06 -11.57 13.54
CA ASP A 75 -8.07 -12.56 13.09
C ASP A 75 -7.13 -12.01 12.00
N GLU A 76 -7.06 -10.68 11.86
CA GLU A 76 -6.16 -10.00 10.94
C GLU A 76 -4.75 -9.89 11.54
N GLN A 77 -3.75 -10.02 10.67
CA GLN A 77 -2.34 -9.89 11.01
C GLN A 77 -1.72 -8.79 10.18
N PHE A 78 -0.92 -7.95 10.84
CA PHE A 78 -0.24 -6.80 10.25
C PHE A 78 1.24 -6.85 10.65
N SER A 79 2.14 -6.72 9.67
CA SER A 79 3.58 -6.85 9.92
C SER A 79 4.30 -5.54 9.63
N PHE A 80 5.15 -5.11 10.55
CA PHE A 80 5.97 -3.92 10.43
C PHE A 80 7.46 -4.27 10.55
N ASN A 81 8.29 -3.57 9.78
CA ASN A 81 9.75 -3.74 9.80
C ASN A 81 10.43 -3.05 11.00
N GLU A 82 9.65 -2.47 11.90
CA GLU A 82 10.12 -1.80 13.11
C GLU A 82 9.61 -2.56 14.34
N ILE A 83 10.42 -2.62 15.40
CA ILE A 83 9.99 -3.17 16.69
C ILE A 83 9.48 -2.01 17.55
N PRO A 84 8.20 -2.01 17.96
CA PRO A 84 7.68 -0.97 18.84
C PRO A 84 8.37 -1.01 20.20
N GLU A 85 8.58 0.12 20.86
CA GLU A 85 9.28 0.20 22.16
C GLU A 85 8.35 -0.12 23.34
N LEU A 86 8.13 -1.42 23.60
CA LEU A 86 7.25 -1.91 24.69
C LEU A 86 8.02 -2.69 25.76
N ASP A 87 7.45 -2.71 26.97
CA ASP A 87 8.00 -3.45 28.13
C ASP A 87 7.90 -4.98 27.96
N ALA A 88 6.97 -5.48 27.15
CA ALA A 88 6.73 -6.91 26.95
C ALA A 88 6.06 -7.21 25.59
N TYR A 89 6.29 -8.42 25.08
CA TYR A 89 5.70 -8.93 23.84
C TYR A 89 5.19 -10.37 24.02
N GLY A 90 4.39 -10.83 23.08
CA GLY A 90 3.93 -12.21 22.95
C GLY A 90 2.42 -12.39 23.10
N LYS A 91 1.93 -13.58 22.73
CA LYS A 91 0.51 -13.97 22.70
C LYS A 91 -0.26 -13.75 24.01
N SER A 92 0.44 -13.71 25.15
CA SER A 92 -0.16 -13.56 26.47
C SER A 92 -0.28 -12.11 26.94
N ILE A 93 0.24 -11.14 26.17
CA ILE A 93 0.28 -9.72 26.56
C ILE A 93 -0.60 -8.93 25.58
N PRO A 94 -1.89 -8.70 25.92
CA PRO A 94 -2.80 -7.97 25.05
C PRO A 94 -2.65 -6.45 25.22
N TYR A 95 -2.57 -5.75 24.10
CA TYR A 95 -2.63 -4.29 24.00
C TYR A 95 -3.91 -3.87 23.28
N TYR A 96 -4.17 -2.56 23.25
CA TYR A 96 -5.14 -1.98 22.33
C TYR A 96 -4.37 -1.35 21.17
N CYS A 97 -4.62 -1.81 19.95
CA CYS A 97 -3.97 -1.32 18.74
C CYS A 97 -4.97 -0.57 17.87
N GLU A 98 -4.48 0.47 17.22
CA GLU A 98 -5.13 1.17 16.13
C GLU A 98 -4.15 1.12 14.95
N ILE A 99 -4.51 0.39 13.90
CA ILE A 99 -3.71 0.23 12.70
C ILE A 99 -4.46 0.86 11.55
N THR A 100 -3.80 1.79 10.87
CA THR A 100 -4.32 2.39 9.67
C THR A 100 -3.78 1.63 8.48
N VAL A 101 -4.69 1.17 7.64
CA VAL A 101 -4.40 0.41 6.44
C VAL A 101 -5.05 1.06 5.24
N THR A 102 -4.61 0.70 4.04
CA THR A 102 -5.37 1.03 2.83
C THR A 102 -6.71 0.30 2.85
N LYS A 103 -7.75 0.86 2.21
CA LYS A 103 -9.09 0.27 2.16
C LYS A 103 -9.16 -1.15 1.57
N ASP A 104 -8.17 -1.54 0.77
CA ASP A 104 -8.01 -2.89 0.23
C ASP A 104 -7.25 -3.84 1.18
N HIS A 105 -6.87 -3.37 2.38
CA HIS A 105 -6.13 -4.08 3.43
C HIS A 105 -4.80 -4.67 2.93
N MET A 106 -4.23 -4.10 1.85
CA MET A 106 -2.99 -4.60 1.25
C MET A 106 -1.73 -3.93 1.78
N TRP A 107 -1.85 -2.75 2.40
CA TRP A 107 -0.72 -1.97 2.88
C TRP A 107 -1.02 -1.38 4.26
N GLU A 108 -0.12 -1.65 5.20
CA GLU A 108 -0.07 -1.01 6.51
C GLU A 108 0.65 0.33 6.42
N MET A 109 0.03 1.38 6.96
CA MET A 109 0.54 2.75 6.86
C MET A 109 1.08 3.24 8.20
N ASP A 110 0.30 3.05 9.25
CA ASP A 110 0.62 3.56 10.58
C ASP A 110 0.00 2.67 11.66
N TYR A 111 0.60 2.72 12.84
CA TYR A 111 0.07 2.06 14.02
C TYR A 111 0.18 2.94 15.25
N LYS A 112 -0.75 2.74 16.19
CA LYS A 112 -0.69 3.28 17.55
C LYS A 112 -1.01 2.16 18.53
N ILE A 113 -0.25 2.13 19.61
CA ILE A 113 -0.33 1.12 20.65
C ILE A 113 -0.70 1.81 21.96
N TYR A 114 -1.73 1.30 22.61
CA TYR A 114 -2.23 1.81 23.86
C TYR A 114 -2.21 0.72 24.92
N ASP A 115 -1.95 1.13 26.16
CA ASP A 115 -2.10 0.26 27.31
C ASP A 115 -3.58 -0.11 27.49
N LEU A 116 -3.87 -1.40 27.58
CA LEU A 116 -5.23 -1.92 27.60
C LEU A 116 -6.04 -1.46 28.83
N LYS A 117 -5.38 -1.16 29.96
CA LYS A 117 -6.04 -0.83 31.22
C LYS A 117 -6.24 0.67 31.41
N THR A 118 -5.22 1.44 31.04
CA THR A 118 -5.14 2.89 31.27
C THR A 118 -5.51 3.70 30.03
N GLY A 119 -5.49 3.09 28.84
CA GLY A 119 -5.70 3.79 27.57
C GLY A 119 -4.58 4.77 27.22
N LYS A 120 -3.45 4.72 27.92
CA LYS A 120 -2.31 5.59 27.65
C LYS A 120 -1.60 5.14 26.37
N LEU A 121 -1.31 6.08 25.48
CA LEU A 121 -0.46 5.83 24.32
C LEU A 121 0.93 5.38 24.80
N MET A 122 1.34 4.21 24.35
CA MET A 122 2.63 3.60 24.66
C MET A 122 3.63 3.86 23.55
N ASP A 123 3.22 3.62 22.31
CA ASP A 123 4.06 3.81 21.14
C ASP A 123 3.22 4.07 19.89
N SER A 124 3.83 4.67 18.87
CA SER A 124 3.19 4.93 17.58
C SER A 124 4.21 5.10 16.47
N HIS A 125 3.92 4.48 15.33
CA HIS A 125 4.64 4.70 14.08
C HIS A 125 3.74 5.43 13.09
N THR A 126 4.28 6.47 12.46
CA THR A 126 3.62 7.15 11.34
C THR A 126 4.48 6.92 10.11
N GLY A 127 3.98 6.17 9.12
CA GLY A 127 4.67 6.01 7.84
C GLY A 127 4.80 7.37 7.15
N GLU A 128 6.04 7.77 6.85
CA GLU A 128 6.36 8.93 5.99
C GLU A 128 6.27 8.60 4.50
#